data_AF-A0A9P8GT42-F1
#
_entry.id   AF-A0A9P8GT42-F1
#
_cell.length_a   1.000
_cell.length_b   1.000
_cell.length_c   1.000
_cell.angle_alpha   90.00
_cell.angle_beta   90.00
_cell.angle_gamma   90.00
#
_symmetry.space_group_name_H-M   'P 1'
#
loop_
_entity.id
_entity.type
_entity.pdbx_description
1 polymer ?
#
loop_
_entity_poly.entity_id
_entity_poly.type
_entity_poly.pdbx_seq_one_letter_code
_entity_poly.pdbx_strand_id
1 'polypeptide(L)'
;MSSTFDSEDLNELLVLGPDDVDTEDFVFSLTFECLSDTPRRMKNALYSTKIKKYTDLQQLASDIELMFPSDLGDKLKSGTAPTIEWFKSLPSFYCPGFIVYVLVLTKRGCRPKIYIGSGTDEKYGGKHRLESYDKLTALPSLVKQALAEGYAIVHKGLLAWTTTLPRAGLVPMTRLLFMALEGTFSFNFWAMRAYKRDYGMGHMCLWPRSDLEYDGLCSHCCLYEGVRRNFDLSDEQLEEIAILVGRNHREKAAILTHNWNVAFKQRDPDGYRAWTAANGAKYHHKQMETNHDGYLARKLNERTVRYAAHPEKLVEETKAWARRKTEMYAENRANKNFFCTDCNLACRDADHYSNHLNTPTHKKTVNADRTSPLWCGFCFMLCASENVLKYSHLVSDLHRNNVIKFEAQQAAEAYDALELEAYELAEAEFDGNLEADDMDVMEFELYLD
;
A
#
# COMPACT_ATOMS: atom_id res chain seq x y z
N MET A 1 -20.33 -41.08 -32.06
CA MET A 1 -19.53 -42.20 -31.52
C MET A 1 -19.40 -41.97 -30.03
N SER A 2 -20.12 -42.75 -29.23
CA SER A 2 -20.12 -42.68 -27.76
C SER A 2 -19.29 -43.85 -27.25
N SER A 3 -17.97 -43.68 -27.19
CA SER A 3 -17.10 -44.58 -26.43
C SER A 3 -17.33 -44.23 -24.96
N THR A 4 -17.99 -45.15 -24.26
CA THR A 4 -17.91 -45.24 -22.81
C THR A 4 -16.51 -45.71 -22.50
N PHE A 5 -15.70 -44.85 -21.87
CA PHE A 5 -14.43 -45.24 -21.29
C PHE A 5 -14.77 -46.25 -20.18
N ASP A 6 -14.54 -47.54 -20.42
CA ASP A 6 -14.73 -48.59 -19.43
C ASP A 6 -13.51 -48.60 -18.50
N SER A 7 -13.65 -49.09 -17.27
CA SER A 7 -12.55 -49.16 -16.30
C SER A 7 -11.32 -49.95 -16.82
N GLU A 8 -11.48 -50.72 -17.89
CA GLU A 8 -10.39 -51.41 -18.59
C GLU A 8 -9.42 -50.44 -19.28
N ASP A 9 -9.87 -49.26 -19.71
CA ASP A 9 -9.02 -48.25 -20.36
C ASP A 9 -8.03 -47.58 -19.37
N LEU A 10 -8.39 -47.53 -18.08
CA LEU A 10 -7.46 -47.09 -17.01
C LEU A 10 -6.30 -48.08 -16.82
N ASN A 11 -6.59 -49.38 -16.95
CA ASN A 11 -5.54 -50.39 -16.93
C ASN A 11 -4.68 -50.34 -18.20
N GLU A 12 -5.25 -50.03 -19.38
CA GLU A 12 -4.46 -49.80 -20.59
C GLU A 12 -3.53 -48.58 -20.46
N LEU A 13 -4.00 -47.47 -19.88
CA LEU A 13 -3.16 -46.29 -19.58
C LEU A 13 -2.04 -46.59 -18.58
N LEU A 14 -2.26 -47.53 -17.65
CA LEU A 14 -1.22 -48.04 -16.75
C LEU A 14 -0.27 -49.05 -17.43
N VAL A 15 -0.66 -49.60 -18.59
CA VAL A 15 0.14 -50.57 -19.37
C VAL A 15 0.96 -49.88 -20.46
N LEU A 16 0.52 -48.72 -20.98
CA LEU A 16 1.38 -47.84 -21.77
C LEU A 16 2.62 -47.47 -20.94
N GLY A 17 3.80 -47.61 -21.54
CA GLY A 17 5.07 -47.40 -20.84
C GLY A 17 5.07 -46.06 -20.08
N PRO A 18 5.66 -46.00 -18.87
CA PRO A 18 5.57 -44.84 -17.97
C PRO A 18 6.07 -43.52 -18.59
N ASP A 19 6.86 -43.61 -19.66
CA ASP A 19 7.49 -42.49 -20.35
C ASP A 19 6.55 -41.71 -21.30
N ASP A 20 5.38 -42.26 -21.67
CA ASP A 20 4.53 -41.66 -22.72
C ASP A 20 3.26 -40.93 -22.21
N VAL A 21 2.89 -41.08 -20.94
CA VAL A 21 1.66 -40.46 -20.38
C VAL A 21 1.99 -39.10 -19.76
N ASP A 22 1.29 -38.04 -20.18
CA ASP A 22 1.45 -36.71 -19.59
C ASP A 22 1.12 -36.70 -18.09
N THR A 23 1.79 -35.82 -17.33
CA THR A 23 1.59 -35.71 -15.86
C THR A 23 0.13 -35.37 -15.53
N GLU A 24 -0.50 -34.50 -16.32
CA GLU A 24 -1.88 -34.07 -16.12
C GLU A 24 -2.85 -35.24 -16.28
N ASP A 25 -2.73 -36.00 -17.36
CA ASP A 25 -3.59 -37.16 -17.62
C ASP A 25 -3.43 -38.24 -16.53
N PHE A 26 -2.20 -38.48 -16.07
CA PHE A 26 -1.96 -39.44 -14.99
C PHE A 26 -2.60 -38.99 -13.68
N VAL A 27 -2.47 -37.72 -13.30
CA VAL A 27 -3.10 -37.16 -12.10
C VAL A 27 -4.64 -37.21 -12.21
N PHE A 28 -5.21 -36.92 -13.37
CA PHE A 28 -6.66 -37.02 -13.56
C PHE A 28 -7.16 -38.44 -13.54
N SER A 29 -6.36 -39.39 -14.01
CA SER A 29 -6.70 -40.81 -13.97
C SER A 29 -6.83 -41.27 -12.52
N LEU A 30 -5.82 -40.96 -11.70
CA LEU A 30 -5.85 -41.19 -10.25
C LEU A 30 -6.98 -40.45 -9.55
N THR A 31 -7.31 -39.23 -10.00
CA THR A 31 -8.40 -38.44 -9.42
C THR A 31 -9.77 -39.02 -9.75
N PHE A 32 -9.97 -39.46 -10.99
CA PHE A 32 -11.21 -40.09 -11.42
C PHE A 32 -11.41 -41.44 -10.73
N GLU A 33 -10.36 -42.24 -10.58
CA GLU A 33 -10.37 -43.47 -9.80
C GLU A 33 -10.69 -43.18 -8.32
N CYS A 34 -10.01 -42.23 -7.70
CA CYS A 34 -10.28 -41.81 -6.32
C CYS A 34 -11.76 -41.40 -6.14
N LEU A 35 -12.32 -40.63 -7.09
CA LEU A 35 -13.73 -40.23 -7.06
C LEU A 35 -14.66 -41.42 -7.25
N SER A 36 -14.32 -42.38 -8.10
CA SER A 36 -15.13 -43.57 -8.40
C SER A 36 -15.19 -44.51 -7.21
N ASP A 37 -14.03 -44.84 -6.66
CA ASP A 37 -13.85 -45.80 -5.58
C ASP A 37 -14.30 -45.27 -4.21
N THR A 38 -14.29 -43.95 -4.03
CA THR A 38 -14.81 -43.35 -2.79
C THR A 38 -16.27 -43.75 -2.60
N PRO A 39 -16.61 -44.44 -1.49
CA PRO A 39 -17.98 -44.86 -1.23
C PRO A 39 -18.94 -43.67 -1.25
N ARG A 40 -20.13 -43.83 -1.84
CA ARG A 40 -21.11 -42.74 -2.01
C ARG A 40 -21.44 -42.00 -0.71
N ARG A 41 -21.43 -42.68 0.44
CA ARG A 41 -21.67 -42.08 1.76
C ARG A 41 -20.51 -41.22 2.28
N MET A 42 -19.34 -41.30 1.64
CA MET A 42 -18.09 -40.62 2.01
C MET A 42 -17.66 -39.57 0.99
N LYS A 43 -18.44 -39.36 -0.08
CA LYS A 43 -18.22 -38.28 -1.04
C LYS A 43 -19.48 -37.42 -1.18
N ASN A 44 -19.26 -36.12 -1.41
CA ASN A 44 -20.32 -35.19 -1.70
C ASN A 44 -21.07 -35.60 -2.99
N ALA A 45 -22.40 -35.53 -2.98
CA ALA A 45 -23.21 -35.88 -4.14
C ALA A 45 -22.90 -35.05 -5.39
N LEU A 46 -22.33 -33.84 -5.22
CA LEU A 46 -21.89 -32.98 -6.31
C LEU A 46 -20.89 -33.64 -7.24
N TYR A 47 -19.99 -34.48 -6.73
CA TYR A 47 -19.02 -35.19 -7.58
C TYR A 47 -19.76 -36.07 -8.59
N SER A 48 -20.73 -36.87 -8.16
CA SER A 48 -21.50 -37.73 -9.05
C SER A 48 -22.46 -36.98 -9.99
N THR A 49 -22.83 -35.73 -9.69
CA THR A 49 -23.71 -34.95 -10.56
C THR A 49 -22.95 -34.08 -11.55
N LYS A 50 -21.74 -33.62 -11.19
CA LYS A 50 -20.96 -32.64 -11.97
C LYS A 50 -19.72 -33.23 -12.65
N ILE A 51 -19.14 -34.31 -12.11
CA ILE A 51 -17.96 -35.01 -12.67
C ILE A 51 -18.36 -36.48 -12.87
N LYS A 52 -18.97 -36.77 -14.01
CA LYS A 52 -19.51 -38.09 -14.34
C LYS A 52 -18.52 -38.93 -15.15
N LYS A 53 -17.66 -38.26 -15.91
CA LYS A 53 -16.71 -38.87 -16.85
C LYS A 53 -15.32 -38.30 -16.65
N TYR A 54 -14.32 -39.07 -17.06
CA TYR A 54 -12.93 -38.63 -17.10
C TYR A 54 -12.75 -37.33 -17.89
N THR A 55 -13.41 -37.22 -19.05
CA THR A 55 -13.38 -36.02 -19.90
C THR A 55 -13.91 -34.76 -19.21
N ASP A 56 -14.75 -34.90 -18.18
CA ASP A 56 -15.23 -33.74 -17.40
C ASP A 56 -14.07 -33.10 -16.62
N LEU A 57 -13.11 -33.90 -16.12
CA LEU A 57 -11.92 -33.38 -15.45
C LEU A 57 -10.99 -32.66 -16.43
N GLN A 58 -10.74 -33.27 -17.59
CA GLN A 58 -9.88 -32.69 -18.63
C GLN A 58 -10.43 -31.35 -19.15
N GLN A 59 -11.75 -31.28 -19.38
CA GLN A 59 -12.38 -30.03 -19.80
C GLN A 59 -12.25 -28.95 -18.73
N LEU A 60 -12.51 -29.30 -17.46
CA LEU A 60 -12.39 -28.35 -16.36
C LEU A 60 -10.96 -27.82 -16.17
N ALA A 61 -9.96 -28.67 -16.38
CA ALA A 61 -8.56 -28.28 -16.29
C ALA A 61 -8.13 -27.36 -17.44
N SER A 62 -8.60 -27.68 -18.66
CA SER A 62 -8.37 -26.85 -19.85
C SER A 62 -8.94 -25.43 -19.69
N ASP A 63 -10.06 -25.28 -18.98
CA ASP A 63 -10.72 -23.99 -18.76
C ASP A 63 -9.99 -23.07 -17.75
N ILE A 64 -9.03 -23.58 -16.97
CA ILE A 64 -8.44 -22.86 -15.81
C ILE A 64 -6.91 -22.75 -15.79
N GLU A 65 -6.22 -23.20 -16.84
CA GLU A 65 -4.74 -23.24 -16.90
C GLU A 65 -4.13 -23.94 -15.66
N LEU A 66 -4.58 -25.17 -15.39
CA LEU A 66 -4.06 -25.96 -14.28
C LEU A 66 -2.59 -26.37 -14.54
N MET A 67 -1.75 -26.27 -13.52
CA MET A 67 -0.34 -26.68 -13.58
C MET A 67 0.02 -27.61 -12.42
N PHE A 68 1.05 -28.40 -12.67
CA PHE A 68 1.68 -29.32 -11.72
C PHE A 68 3.20 -29.07 -11.65
N PRO A 69 3.88 -29.52 -10.58
CA PRO A 69 5.33 -29.62 -10.57
C PRO A 69 5.79 -30.52 -11.73
N SER A 70 6.87 -30.13 -12.41
CA SER A 70 7.34 -30.84 -13.61
C SER A 70 7.76 -32.29 -13.32
N ASP A 71 8.20 -32.59 -12.10
CA ASP A 71 8.63 -33.91 -11.64
C ASP A 71 7.52 -34.70 -10.92
N LEU A 72 6.30 -34.17 -10.84
CA LEU A 72 5.20 -34.83 -10.13
C LEU A 72 4.79 -36.14 -10.80
N GLY A 73 4.66 -36.15 -12.13
CA GLY A 73 4.28 -37.35 -12.88
C GLY A 73 5.30 -38.46 -12.70
N ASP A 74 6.58 -38.16 -12.91
CA ASP A 74 7.69 -39.09 -12.67
C ASP A 74 7.65 -39.64 -11.25
N LYS A 75 7.35 -38.78 -10.27
CA LYS A 75 7.31 -39.20 -8.88
C LYS A 75 6.14 -40.11 -8.58
N LEU A 76 4.94 -39.82 -9.06
CA LEU A 76 3.76 -40.65 -8.84
C LEU A 76 3.88 -42.02 -9.56
N LYS A 77 4.56 -42.07 -10.71
CA LYS A 77 4.83 -43.32 -11.45
C LYS A 77 6.00 -44.11 -10.85
N SER A 78 6.79 -43.52 -9.96
CA SER A 78 7.96 -44.17 -9.36
C SER A 78 7.53 -45.30 -8.41
N GLY A 79 8.16 -46.46 -8.54
CA GLY A 79 8.04 -47.55 -7.56
C GLY A 79 8.63 -47.21 -6.17
N THR A 80 9.27 -46.05 -6.02
CA THR A 80 9.85 -45.59 -4.74
C THR A 80 9.05 -44.43 -4.15
N ALA A 81 8.69 -44.58 -2.87
CA ALA A 81 7.95 -43.57 -2.13
C ALA A 81 8.65 -42.19 -2.15
N PRO A 82 7.90 -41.07 -2.07
CA PRO A 82 8.49 -39.76 -1.91
C PRO A 82 9.20 -39.60 -0.58
N THR A 83 10.38 -39.00 -0.65
CA THR A 83 11.11 -38.55 0.52
C THR A 83 10.61 -37.16 0.93
N ILE A 84 10.89 -36.78 2.16
CA ILE A 84 10.66 -35.44 2.70
C ILE A 84 11.52 -34.41 1.98
N GLU A 85 12.70 -34.79 1.50
CA GLU A 85 13.52 -33.90 0.68
C GLU A 85 12.86 -33.60 -0.67
N TRP A 86 12.19 -34.57 -1.30
CA TRP A 86 11.38 -34.31 -2.50
C TRP A 86 10.23 -33.34 -2.20
N PHE A 87 9.50 -33.53 -1.09
CA PHE A 87 8.46 -32.57 -0.73
C PHE A 87 9.02 -31.16 -0.48
N LYS A 88 10.23 -31.04 0.06
CA LYS A 88 10.91 -29.75 0.25
C LYS A 88 11.43 -29.13 -1.05
N SER A 89 11.67 -29.93 -2.10
CA SER A 89 12.06 -29.40 -3.41
C SER A 89 10.89 -28.88 -4.24
N LEU A 90 9.65 -29.20 -3.85
CA LEU A 90 8.44 -28.69 -4.52
C LEU A 90 8.42 -27.15 -4.52
N PRO A 91 7.88 -26.53 -5.59
CA PRO A 91 7.79 -25.08 -5.70
C PRO A 91 7.06 -24.47 -4.50
N SER A 92 7.63 -23.38 -3.95
CA SER A 92 7.04 -22.62 -2.85
C SER A 92 6.99 -21.14 -3.20
N PHE A 93 5.88 -20.73 -3.81
CA PHE A 93 5.63 -19.33 -4.12
C PHE A 93 4.17 -18.99 -3.83
N TYR A 94 3.89 -17.70 -3.68
CA TYR A 94 2.51 -17.22 -3.57
C TYR A 94 1.94 -17.06 -4.98
N CYS A 95 1.00 -17.90 -5.36
CA CYS A 95 0.19 -17.65 -6.55
C CYS A 95 -1.14 -16.97 -6.16
N PRO A 96 -1.69 -16.10 -7.03
CA PRO A 96 -3.01 -15.52 -6.80
C PRO A 96 -4.13 -16.53 -7.08
N GLY A 97 -3.87 -17.59 -7.85
CA GLY A 97 -4.84 -18.63 -8.21
C GLY A 97 -5.16 -19.63 -7.11
N PHE A 98 -5.92 -20.67 -7.44
CA PHE A 98 -6.23 -21.76 -6.51
C PHE A 98 -5.03 -22.71 -6.41
N ILE A 99 -4.89 -23.36 -5.25
CA ILE A 99 -3.77 -24.28 -4.99
C ILE A 99 -4.23 -25.57 -4.30
N VAL A 100 -3.51 -26.66 -4.56
CA VAL A 100 -3.32 -27.77 -3.64
C VAL A 100 -1.87 -27.73 -3.18
N TYR A 101 -1.64 -27.80 -1.87
CA TYR A 101 -0.32 -27.67 -1.27
C TYR A 101 -0.07 -28.80 -0.27
N VAL A 102 1.22 -28.98 0.04
CA VAL A 102 1.72 -29.83 1.11
C VAL A 102 2.53 -29.00 2.10
N LEU A 103 2.26 -29.16 3.38
CA LEU A 103 3.09 -28.66 4.46
C LEU A 103 4.05 -29.76 4.90
N VAL A 104 5.32 -29.42 5.06
CA VAL A 104 6.31 -30.29 5.67
C VAL A 104 6.59 -29.78 7.08
N LEU A 105 6.39 -30.64 8.07
CA LEU A 105 6.65 -30.35 9.47
C LEU A 105 7.76 -31.24 10.00
N THR A 106 8.75 -30.65 10.68
CA THR A 106 9.86 -31.39 11.28
C THR A 106 10.04 -31.05 12.75
N LYS A 107 10.58 -32.01 13.49
CA LYS A 107 10.99 -31.88 14.89
C LYS A 107 12.22 -32.75 15.09
N ARG A 108 13.26 -32.23 15.74
CA ARG A 108 14.51 -32.96 15.96
C ARG A 108 14.25 -34.29 16.69
N GLY A 109 14.76 -35.38 16.14
CA GLY A 109 14.62 -36.73 16.72
C GLY A 109 13.23 -37.35 16.57
N CYS A 110 12.32 -36.72 15.80
CA CYS A 110 11.01 -37.27 15.51
C CYS A 110 10.83 -37.45 14.00
N ARG A 111 9.98 -38.40 13.62
CA ARG A 111 9.59 -38.60 12.23
C ARG A 111 8.90 -37.33 11.68
N PRO A 112 9.24 -36.87 10.47
CA PRO A 112 8.56 -35.74 9.83
C PRO A 112 7.07 -36.00 9.65
N LYS A 113 6.29 -34.92 9.57
CA LYS A 113 4.85 -35.00 9.30
C LYS A 113 4.50 -34.18 8.07
N ILE A 114 3.53 -34.65 7.28
CA ILE A 114 2.98 -33.89 6.16
C ILE A 114 1.49 -33.60 6.35
N TYR A 115 1.03 -32.49 5.79
CA TYR A 115 -0.38 -32.14 5.67
C TYR A 115 -0.65 -31.68 4.25
N ILE A 116 -1.67 -32.24 3.59
CA ILE A 116 -2.12 -31.79 2.28
C ILE A 116 -3.42 -31.03 2.46
N GLY A 117 -3.56 -29.91 1.75
CA GLY A 117 -4.77 -29.11 1.78
C GLY A 117 -4.92 -28.26 0.52
N SER A 118 -6.09 -27.66 0.33
CA SER A 118 -6.32 -26.70 -0.76
C SER A 118 -6.55 -25.27 -0.26
N GLY A 119 -6.35 -24.31 -1.16
CA GLY A 119 -6.63 -22.90 -0.97
C GLY A 119 -7.44 -22.37 -2.15
N THR A 120 -8.75 -22.23 -1.96
CA THR A 120 -9.74 -21.90 -3.00
C THR A 120 -10.55 -20.64 -2.68
N ASP A 121 -9.91 -19.67 -2.01
CA ASP A 121 -10.51 -18.37 -1.69
C ASP A 121 -10.75 -17.56 -2.98
N GLU A 122 -11.97 -17.10 -3.19
CA GLU A 122 -12.39 -16.45 -4.45
C GLU A 122 -11.70 -15.12 -4.70
N LYS A 123 -11.18 -14.49 -3.64
CA LYS A 123 -10.63 -13.14 -3.71
C LYS A 123 -9.11 -13.14 -3.65
N TYR A 124 -8.53 -14.06 -2.89
CA TYR A 124 -7.10 -14.09 -2.62
C TYR A 124 -6.44 -15.42 -2.98
N GLY A 125 -7.21 -16.39 -3.46
CA GLY A 125 -6.74 -17.70 -3.89
C GLY A 125 -6.00 -18.46 -2.79
N GLY A 126 -4.94 -19.15 -3.21
CA GLY A 126 -4.05 -19.91 -2.36
C GLY A 126 -3.22 -19.04 -1.42
N LYS A 127 -2.87 -17.82 -1.84
CA LYS A 127 -2.01 -16.90 -1.07
C LYS A 127 -2.53 -16.69 0.35
N HIS A 128 -3.81 -16.40 0.51
CA HIS A 128 -4.40 -16.15 1.83
C HIS A 128 -4.32 -17.38 2.75
N ARG A 129 -4.44 -18.58 2.18
CA ARG A 129 -4.28 -19.83 2.93
C ARG A 129 -2.84 -20.03 3.38
N LEU A 130 -1.85 -19.79 2.51
CA LEU A 130 -0.44 -19.89 2.87
C LEU A 130 -0.03 -18.85 3.92
N GLU A 131 -0.52 -17.61 3.83
CA GLU A 131 -0.29 -16.57 4.85
C GLU A 131 -0.88 -16.94 6.22
N SER A 132 -1.98 -17.70 6.24
CA SER A 132 -2.59 -18.15 7.50
C SER A 132 -1.61 -19.04 8.28
N TYR A 133 -0.79 -19.84 7.59
CA TYR A 133 0.26 -20.63 8.22
C TYR A 133 1.42 -19.76 8.71
N ASP A 134 1.82 -18.73 7.95
CA ASP A 134 2.86 -17.79 8.38
C ASP A 134 2.48 -17.02 9.65
N LYS A 135 1.19 -16.68 9.76
CA LYS A 135 0.61 -15.96 10.90
C LYS A 135 0.15 -16.89 12.02
N LEU A 136 0.23 -18.21 11.84
CA LEU A 136 -0.30 -19.25 12.74
C LEU A 136 -1.79 -19.05 13.09
N THR A 137 -2.58 -18.56 12.13
CA THR A 137 -4.02 -18.34 12.24
C THR A 137 -4.82 -19.38 11.45
N ALA A 138 -6.04 -19.71 11.88
CA ALA A 138 -6.94 -20.63 11.14
C ALA A 138 -6.33 -21.99 10.73
N LEU A 139 -5.47 -22.53 11.60
CA LEU A 139 -4.75 -23.79 11.37
C LEU A 139 -5.66 -25.02 11.49
N PRO A 140 -5.48 -26.06 10.64
CA PRO A 140 -6.07 -27.37 10.88
C PRO A 140 -5.74 -27.90 12.27
N SER A 141 -6.67 -28.60 12.92
CA SER A 141 -6.52 -29.05 14.32
C SER A 141 -5.25 -29.88 14.55
N LEU A 142 -4.93 -30.80 13.64
CA LEU A 142 -3.75 -31.67 13.76
C LEU A 142 -2.43 -30.95 13.43
N VAL A 143 -2.45 -29.94 12.56
CA VAL A 143 -1.30 -29.06 12.33
C VAL A 143 -1.05 -28.20 13.57
N LYS A 144 -2.09 -27.63 14.16
CA LYS A 144 -2.01 -26.88 15.43
C LYS A 144 -1.47 -27.76 16.57
N GLN A 145 -1.95 -29.00 16.66
CA GLN A 145 -1.44 -29.97 17.65
C GLN A 145 0.04 -30.27 17.43
N ALA A 146 0.46 -30.55 16.19
CA ALA A 146 1.88 -30.81 15.87
C ALA A 146 2.78 -29.62 16.25
N LEU A 147 2.34 -28.38 15.96
CA LEU A 147 3.05 -27.17 16.36
C LEU A 147 3.16 -27.06 17.89
N ALA A 148 2.10 -27.36 18.63
CA ALA A 148 2.12 -27.40 20.09
C ALA A 148 3.05 -28.49 20.65
N GLU A 149 3.23 -29.60 19.93
CA GLU A 149 4.19 -30.67 20.24
C GLU A 149 5.64 -30.29 19.89
N GLY A 150 5.90 -29.08 19.39
CA GLY A 150 7.23 -28.57 19.06
C GLY A 150 7.72 -28.91 17.65
N TYR A 151 6.82 -29.30 16.74
CA TYR A 151 7.14 -29.31 15.31
C TYR A 151 7.18 -27.88 14.76
N ALA A 152 7.95 -27.68 13.69
CA ALA A 152 7.96 -26.45 12.90
C ALA A 152 7.55 -26.76 11.46
N ILE A 153 6.76 -25.88 10.83
CA ILE A 153 6.53 -25.92 9.38
C ILE A 153 7.82 -25.44 8.71
N VAL A 154 8.51 -26.34 8.01
CA VAL A 154 9.77 -26.03 7.32
C VAL A 154 9.60 -25.83 5.82
N HIS A 155 8.47 -26.23 5.24
CA HIS A 155 8.18 -26.02 3.81
C HIS A 155 6.67 -25.95 3.53
N LYS A 156 6.31 -25.24 2.45
CA LYS A 156 4.96 -25.12 1.88
C LYS A 156 5.05 -25.38 0.37
N GLY A 157 5.03 -26.64 -0.04
CA GLY A 157 5.17 -27.03 -1.45
C GLY A 157 3.83 -27.01 -2.19
N LEU A 158 3.82 -26.63 -3.46
CA LEU A 158 2.63 -26.71 -4.32
C LEU A 158 2.59 -28.05 -5.06
N LEU A 159 1.42 -28.69 -5.08
CA LEU A 159 1.15 -29.94 -5.80
C LEU A 159 0.31 -29.72 -7.06
N ALA A 160 -0.56 -28.72 -7.06
CA ALA A 160 -1.29 -28.26 -8.22
C ALA A 160 -1.68 -26.79 -8.03
N TRP A 161 -1.69 -25.97 -9.09
CA TRP A 161 -2.10 -24.56 -8.98
C TRP A 161 -2.60 -23.98 -10.30
N THR A 162 -3.35 -22.87 -10.22
CA THR A 162 -3.61 -21.98 -11.36
C THR A 162 -2.74 -20.72 -11.28
N THR A 163 -2.34 -20.15 -12.42
CA THR A 163 -1.57 -18.88 -12.47
C THR A 163 -2.40 -17.69 -11.97
N THR A 164 -3.71 -17.72 -12.22
CA THR A 164 -4.66 -16.64 -11.97
C THR A 164 -5.88 -17.14 -11.21
N LEU A 165 -6.65 -16.21 -10.63
CA LEU A 165 -7.95 -16.56 -10.05
C LEU A 165 -8.92 -16.99 -11.15
N PRO A 166 -9.66 -18.10 -10.97
CA PRO A 166 -10.72 -18.46 -11.91
C PRO A 166 -11.74 -17.33 -12.04
N ARG A 167 -12.27 -17.14 -13.25
CA ARG A 167 -13.44 -16.27 -13.47
C ARG A 167 -14.60 -16.71 -12.57
N ALA A 168 -15.46 -15.80 -12.14
CA ALA A 168 -16.46 -16.09 -11.12
C ALA A 168 -17.42 -17.22 -11.56
N GLY A 169 -17.74 -17.30 -12.86
CA GLY A 169 -18.53 -18.40 -13.42
C GLY A 169 -17.91 -19.79 -13.20
N LEU A 170 -16.58 -19.91 -13.23
CA LEU A 170 -15.88 -21.18 -13.07
C LEU A 170 -15.59 -21.55 -11.61
N VAL A 171 -15.58 -20.57 -10.70
CA VAL A 171 -15.19 -20.76 -9.29
C VAL A 171 -15.81 -22.00 -8.63
N PRO A 172 -17.13 -22.28 -8.73
CA PRO A 172 -17.71 -23.46 -8.09
C PRO A 172 -17.13 -24.78 -8.61
N MET A 173 -16.98 -24.90 -9.94
CA MET A 173 -16.44 -26.10 -10.57
C MET A 173 -14.94 -26.24 -10.35
N THR A 174 -14.18 -25.14 -10.43
CA THR A 174 -12.75 -25.15 -10.10
C THR A 174 -12.52 -25.55 -8.66
N ARG A 175 -13.34 -25.07 -7.71
CA ARG A 175 -13.25 -25.49 -6.31
C ARG A 175 -13.54 -26.98 -6.15
N LEU A 176 -14.55 -27.51 -6.85
CA LEU A 176 -14.87 -28.93 -6.84
C LEU A 176 -13.67 -29.77 -7.32
N LEU A 177 -13.02 -29.36 -8.40
CA LEU A 177 -11.81 -30.00 -8.93
C LEU A 177 -10.65 -29.95 -7.93
N PHE A 178 -10.34 -28.79 -7.35
CA PHE A 178 -9.25 -28.65 -6.38
C PHE A 178 -9.47 -29.47 -5.10
N MET A 179 -10.72 -29.62 -4.66
CA MET A 179 -11.05 -30.51 -3.55
C MET A 179 -10.94 -31.99 -3.95
N ALA A 180 -11.22 -32.34 -5.22
CA ALA A 180 -10.95 -33.69 -5.73
C ALA A 180 -9.45 -33.99 -5.70
N LEU A 181 -8.63 -33.11 -6.26
CA LEU A 181 -7.17 -33.20 -6.27
C LEU A 181 -6.57 -33.26 -4.85
N GLU A 182 -7.07 -32.45 -3.91
CA GLU A 182 -6.68 -32.53 -2.50
C GLU A 182 -6.92 -33.93 -1.93
N GLY A 183 -8.06 -34.53 -2.23
CA GLY A 183 -8.42 -35.87 -1.80
C GLY A 183 -7.50 -36.93 -2.40
N THR A 184 -7.32 -36.87 -3.72
CA THR A 184 -6.41 -37.74 -4.49
C THR A 184 -5.01 -37.71 -3.90
N PHE A 185 -4.41 -36.52 -3.76
CA PHE A 185 -3.05 -36.41 -3.23
C PHE A 185 -2.97 -36.79 -1.75
N SER A 186 -4.01 -36.53 -0.95
CA SER A 186 -4.06 -36.97 0.45
C SER A 186 -4.00 -38.48 0.59
N PHE A 187 -4.64 -39.23 -0.32
CA PHE A 187 -4.60 -40.70 -0.28
C PHE A 187 -3.36 -41.28 -0.97
N ASN A 188 -3.01 -40.80 -2.16
CA ASN A 188 -1.85 -41.30 -2.91
C ASN A 188 -0.55 -41.17 -2.10
N PHE A 189 -0.32 -40.00 -1.50
CA PHE A 189 0.81 -39.75 -0.61
C PHE A 189 0.57 -40.18 0.85
N TRP A 190 -0.61 -40.71 1.16
CA TRP A 190 -1.04 -41.09 2.51
C TRP A 190 -0.78 -40.00 3.57
N ALA A 191 -1.20 -38.77 3.28
CA ALA A 191 -1.18 -37.67 4.25
C ALA A 191 -2.20 -37.85 5.39
N MET A 192 -2.88 -39.00 5.49
CA MET A 192 -3.86 -39.34 6.52
C MET A 192 -3.19 -39.67 7.87
N ARG A 193 -3.71 -39.12 8.97
CA ARG A 193 -3.15 -39.33 10.32
C ARG A 193 -3.08 -40.79 10.74
N ALA A 194 -4.13 -41.57 10.47
CA ALA A 194 -4.22 -42.93 10.98
C ALA A 194 -3.58 -43.92 10.00
N TYR A 195 -2.29 -44.17 10.21
CA TYR A 195 -1.49 -45.10 9.43
C TYR A 195 -2.16 -46.48 9.19
N LYS A 196 -2.74 -47.08 10.24
CA LYS A 196 -3.38 -48.41 10.18
C LYS A 196 -4.85 -48.38 9.76
N ARG A 197 -5.48 -47.21 9.69
CA ARG A 197 -6.90 -47.10 9.34
C ARG A 197 -7.00 -46.90 7.85
N ASP A 198 -7.82 -47.72 7.20
CA ASP A 198 -7.92 -47.68 5.74
C ASP A 198 -8.70 -46.49 5.18
N TYR A 199 -9.62 -45.93 5.97
CA TYR A 199 -10.61 -44.95 5.52
C TYR A 199 -11.47 -45.43 4.32
N GLY A 200 -11.40 -46.72 3.96
CA GLY A 200 -12.05 -47.29 2.78
C GLY A 200 -11.40 -46.89 1.47
N MET A 201 -10.20 -46.29 1.51
CA MET A 201 -9.47 -45.70 0.39
C MET A 201 -7.99 -46.02 0.44
N GLY A 202 -7.60 -47.02 1.21
CA GLY A 202 -6.19 -47.23 1.48
C GLY A 202 -5.45 -48.01 0.42
N HIS A 203 -6.17 -48.54 -0.59
CA HIS A 203 -5.62 -49.03 -1.84
C HIS A 203 -5.19 -47.91 -2.79
N MET A 204 -5.67 -46.68 -2.60
CA MET A 204 -5.22 -45.52 -3.40
C MET A 204 -3.79 -45.09 -3.08
N CYS A 205 -3.22 -45.51 -1.95
CA CYS A 205 -1.83 -45.20 -1.66
C CYS A 205 -0.93 -45.99 -2.62
N LEU A 206 -0.15 -45.27 -3.43
CA LEU A 206 0.67 -45.86 -4.50
C LEU A 206 1.86 -46.67 -3.96
N TRP A 207 2.16 -46.55 -2.67
CA TRP A 207 3.30 -47.22 -2.03
C TRP A 207 2.85 -47.97 -0.78
N PRO A 208 3.57 -49.03 -0.37
CA PRO A 208 3.38 -49.60 0.94
C PRO A 208 3.56 -48.51 1.99
N ARG A 209 2.57 -48.35 2.87
CA ARG A 209 2.59 -47.28 3.89
C ARG A 209 3.85 -47.38 4.77
N SER A 210 4.41 -48.58 4.92
CA SER A 210 5.61 -48.86 5.72
C SER A 210 6.86 -48.19 5.18
N ASP A 211 6.85 -47.88 3.89
CA ASP A 211 8.00 -47.39 3.17
C ASP A 211 8.02 -45.86 3.14
N LEU A 212 6.91 -45.23 3.51
CA LEU A 212 6.85 -43.78 3.69
C LEU A 212 7.79 -43.41 4.85
N GLU A 213 8.54 -42.32 4.76
CA GLU A 213 9.40 -41.86 5.86
C GLU A 213 8.74 -40.81 6.76
N TYR A 214 7.46 -40.53 6.54
CA TYR A 214 6.70 -39.47 7.22
C TYR A 214 5.33 -39.94 7.71
N ASP A 215 4.75 -39.18 8.64
CA ASP A 215 3.37 -39.36 9.11
C ASP A 215 2.40 -38.33 8.50
N GLY A 216 1.15 -38.72 8.29
CA GLY A 216 0.10 -37.82 7.84
C GLY A 216 -0.52 -36.97 8.96
N LEU A 217 -1.12 -35.84 8.59
CA LEU A 217 -1.89 -34.94 9.48
C LEU A 217 -3.31 -34.66 9.00
N CYS A 218 -3.76 -35.24 7.89
CA CYS A 218 -5.15 -35.14 7.44
C CYS A 218 -6.05 -36.03 8.32
N SER A 219 -7.11 -35.44 8.88
CA SER A 219 -8.02 -36.14 9.80
C SER A 219 -9.16 -36.85 9.10
N HIS A 220 -9.55 -36.37 7.92
CA HIS A 220 -10.69 -36.84 7.15
C HIS A 220 -10.43 -36.60 5.66
N CYS A 221 -11.29 -37.21 4.83
CA CYS A 221 -11.29 -37.02 3.39
C CYS A 221 -12.05 -35.73 3.05
N CYS A 222 -11.41 -34.80 2.34
CA CYS A 222 -12.04 -33.56 1.88
C CYS A 222 -13.19 -33.81 0.88
N LEU A 223 -13.25 -34.98 0.23
CA LEU A 223 -14.36 -35.34 -0.67
C LEU A 223 -15.72 -35.40 0.06
N TYR A 224 -15.72 -35.63 1.38
CA TYR A 224 -16.94 -35.61 2.18
C TYR A 224 -17.41 -34.18 2.49
N GLU A 225 -16.53 -33.19 2.40
CA GLU A 225 -16.84 -31.82 2.78
C GLU A 225 -17.86 -31.18 1.82
N GLY A 226 -18.58 -30.19 2.35
CA GLY A 226 -19.48 -29.36 1.55
C GLY A 226 -18.68 -28.39 0.69
N VAL A 227 -18.83 -28.47 -0.63
CA VAL A 227 -18.27 -27.45 -1.52
C VAL A 227 -19.15 -26.20 -1.47
N ARG A 228 -18.54 -25.03 -1.21
CA ARG A 228 -19.27 -23.77 -1.05
C ARG A 228 -20.00 -23.37 -2.33
N ARG A 229 -21.35 -23.53 -2.28
CA ARG A 229 -22.52 -22.93 -2.98
C ARG A 229 -22.42 -22.58 -4.48
N ASN A 230 -23.60 -22.33 -5.04
CA ASN A 230 -23.88 -21.73 -6.36
C ASN A 230 -23.69 -22.64 -7.59
N PHE A 231 -23.76 -23.96 -7.41
CA PHE A 231 -23.77 -24.92 -8.52
C PHE A 231 -25.05 -24.90 -9.38
N ASP A 232 -26.07 -24.17 -8.91
CA ASP A 232 -27.39 -24.03 -9.56
C ASP A 232 -27.55 -22.68 -10.27
N LEU A 233 -26.52 -21.81 -10.22
CA LEU A 233 -26.51 -20.52 -10.90
C LEU A 233 -25.77 -20.65 -12.25
N SER A 234 -26.16 -19.83 -13.23
CA SER A 234 -25.41 -19.73 -14.48
C SER A 234 -24.10 -18.97 -14.30
N ASP A 235 -23.18 -19.13 -15.24
CA ASP A 235 -21.92 -18.37 -15.29
C ASP A 235 -22.19 -16.86 -15.20
N GLU A 236 -23.18 -16.34 -15.94
CA GLU A 236 -23.53 -14.92 -15.96
C GLU A 236 -24.05 -14.44 -14.60
N GLN A 237 -24.88 -15.24 -13.93
CA GLN A 237 -25.40 -14.92 -12.60
C GLN A 237 -24.27 -14.89 -11.55
N LEU A 238 -23.30 -15.81 -11.67
CA LEU A 238 -22.11 -15.85 -10.82
C LEU A 238 -21.23 -14.61 -11.01
N GLU A 239 -21.01 -14.18 -12.25
CA GLU A 239 -20.28 -12.94 -12.56
C GLU A 239 -21.00 -11.70 -12.02
N GLU A 240 -22.32 -11.61 -12.18
CA GLU A 240 -23.11 -10.51 -11.63
C GLU A 240 -23.02 -10.45 -10.10
N ILE A 241 -23.13 -11.60 -9.43
CA ILE A 241 -22.96 -11.70 -7.97
C ILE A 241 -21.55 -11.28 -7.57
N ALA A 242 -20.51 -11.69 -8.29
CA ALA A 242 -19.13 -11.30 -7.99
C ALA A 242 -18.93 -9.78 -8.09
N ILE A 243 -19.53 -9.12 -9.09
CA ILE A 243 -19.52 -7.67 -9.24
C ILE A 243 -20.22 -6.99 -8.05
N LEU A 244 -21.41 -7.49 -7.65
CA LEU A 244 -22.17 -6.96 -6.52
C LEU A 244 -21.45 -7.15 -5.18
N VAL A 245 -20.91 -8.35 -4.92
CA VAL A 245 -20.11 -8.64 -3.73
C VAL A 245 -18.87 -7.76 -3.69
N GLY A 246 -18.18 -7.59 -4.83
CA GLY A 246 -17.03 -6.69 -4.95
C GLY A 246 -17.40 -5.23 -4.63
N ARG A 247 -18.55 -4.75 -5.12
CA ARG A 247 -19.08 -3.41 -4.81
C ARG A 247 -19.39 -3.26 -3.31
N ASN A 248 -20.16 -4.19 -2.76
CA ASN A 248 -20.55 -4.20 -1.34
C ASN A 248 -19.32 -4.28 -0.42
N HIS A 249 -18.30 -5.05 -0.80
CA HIS A 249 -17.05 -5.11 -0.06
C HIS A 249 -16.30 -3.77 -0.08
N ARG A 250 -16.23 -3.10 -1.25
CA ARG A 250 -15.60 -1.76 -1.35
C ARG A 250 -16.34 -0.74 -0.50
N GLU A 251 -17.67 -0.77 -0.53
CA GLU A 251 -18.51 0.11 0.27
C GLU A 251 -18.32 -0.13 1.78
N LYS A 252 -18.40 -1.38 2.24
CA LYS A 252 -18.13 -1.74 3.63
C LYS A 252 -16.72 -1.33 4.07
N ALA A 253 -15.71 -1.57 3.22
CA ALA A 253 -14.34 -1.15 3.53
C ALA A 253 -14.20 0.37 3.62
N ALA A 254 -14.89 1.14 2.76
CA ALA A 254 -14.91 2.59 2.82
C ALA A 254 -15.58 3.10 4.11
N ILE A 255 -16.71 2.50 4.51
CA ILE A 255 -17.40 2.82 5.77
C ILE A 255 -16.51 2.51 6.97
N LEU A 256 -15.89 1.33 7.02
CA LEU A 256 -15.00 0.95 8.13
C LEU A 256 -13.79 1.88 8.22
N THR A 257 -13.21 2.24 7.07
CA THR A 257 -12.08 3.19 7.01
C THR A 257 -12.51 4.58 7.48
N HIS A 258 -13.68 5.04 7.05
CA HIS A 258 -14.24 6.32 7.49
C HIS A 258 -14.46 6.34 9.00
N ASN A 259 -15.14 5.33 9.54
CA ASN A 259 -15.41 5.22 10.97
C ASN A 259 -14.12 5.14 11.79
N TRP A 260 -13.12 4.39 11.31
CA TRP A 260 -11.81 4.33 11.95
C TRP A 260 -11.12 5.70 11.94
N ASN A 261 -11.15 6.44 10.82
CA ASN A 261 -10.57 7.78 10.73
C ASN A 261 -11.26 8.77 11.68
N VAL A 262 -12.60 8.74 11.75
CA VAL A 262 -13.38 9.59 12.66
C VAL A 262 -13.03 9.27 14.11
N ALA A 263 -13.03 7.99 14.48
CA ALA A 263 -12.70 7.55 15.84
C ALA A 263 -11.24 7.87 16.21
N PHE A 264 -10.30 7.67 15.29
CA PHE A 264 -8.89 7.98 15.53
C PHE A 264 -8.68 9.48 15.68
N LYS A 265 -9.28 10.30 14.81
CA LYS A 265 -9.22 11.77 14.91
C LYS A 265 -9.81 12.30 16.21
N GLN A 266 -10.89 11.68 16.72
CA GLN A 266 -11.48 12.06 18.01
C GLN A 266 -10.60 11.66 19.20
N ARG A 267 -10.01 10.45 19.16
CA ARG A 267 -9.17 9.92 20.24
C ARG A 267 -7.81 10.61 20.33
N ASP A 268 -7.20 10.91 19.19
CA ASP A 268 -5.84 11.46 19.10
C ASP A 268 -5.70 12.35 17.83
N PRO A 269 -6.08 13.63 17.92
CA PRO A 269 -6.03 14.55 16.78
C PRO A 269 -4.61 14.78 16.23
N ASP A 270 -3.60 14.83 17.10
CA ASP A 270 -2.20 15.05 16.71
C ASP A 270 -1.61 13.82 16.04
N GLY A 271 -1.81 12.63 16.62
CA GLY A 271 -1.41 11.38 16.01
C GLY A 271 -2.10 11.15 14.66
N TYR A 272 -3.39 11.52 14.53
CA TYR A 272 -4.09 11.47 13.25
C TYR A 272 -3.48 12.42 12.19
N ARG A 273 -3.11 13.66 12.58
CA ARG A 273 -2.42 14.60 11.68
C ARG A 273 -1.07 14.04 11.21
N ALA A 274 -0.26 13.54 12.14
CA ALA A 274 1.04 12.94 11.84
C ALA A 274 0.91 11.71 10.93
N TRP A 275 -0.04 10.81 11.24
CA TRP A 275 -0.33 9.62 10.43
C TRP A 275 -0.79 9.99 9.02
N THR A 276 -1.66 10.99 8.88
CA THR A 276 -2.15 11.48 7.59
C THR A 276 -1.02 12.11 6.76
N ALA A 277 -0.16 12.92 7.38
CA ALA A 277 1.02 13.49 6.71
C ALA A 277 1.98 12.41 6.22
N ALA A 278 2.28 11.42 7.07
CA ALA A 278 3.16 10.31 6.73
C ALA A 278 2.60 9.44 5.58
N ASN A 279 1.31 9.10 5.63
CA ASN A 279 0.69 8.32 4.56
C ASN A 279 0.47 9.11 3.28
N GLY A 280 0.21 10.41 3.37
CA GLY A 280 0.16 11.31 2.23
C GLY A 280 1.49 11.35 1.47
N ALA A 281 2.61 11.44 2.19
CA ALA A 281 3.94 11.37 1.61
C ALA A 281 4.23 10.01 0.96
N LYS A 282 3.89 8.90 1.63
CA LYS A 282 4.04 7.54 1.07
C LYS A 282 3.21 7.33 -0.19
N TYR A 283 1.96 7.79 -0.20
CA TYR A 283 1.08 7.71 -1.37
C TYR A 283 1.67 8.52 -2.53
N HIS A 284 2.14 9.74 -2.27
CA HIS A 284 2.79 10.58 -3.28
C HIS A 284 4.02 9.87 -3.86
N HIS A 285 4.93 9.38 -3.01
CA HIS A 285 6.14 8.67 -3.45
C HIS A 285 5.79 7.46 -4.32
N LYS A 286 4.87 6.61 -3.86
CA LYS A 286 4.43 5.43 -4.61
C LYS A 286 3.82 5.80 -5.97
N GLN A 287 3.01 6.87 -6.03
CA GLN A 287 2.46 7.34 -7.29
C GLN A 287 3.55 7.85 -8.25
N MET A 288 4.57 8.55 -7.74
CA MET A 288 5.72 8.97 -8.55
C MET A 288 6.53 7.79 -9.08
N GLU A 289 6.61 6.67 -8.34
CA GLU A 289 7.30 5.45 -8.79
C GLU A 289 6.49 4.66 -9.83
N THR A 290 5.19 4.46 -9.60
CA THR A 290 4.39 3.51 -10.39
C THR A 290 3.52 4.16 -11.47
N ASN A 291 3.23 5.46 -11.36
CA ASN A 291 2.26 6.16 -12.20
C ASN A 291 2.62 7.65 -12.33
N HIS A 292 3.90 7.95 -12.56
CA HIS A 292 4.42 9.33 -12.60
C HIS A 292 3.57 10.24 -13.49
N ASP A 293 3.40 9.86 -14.76
CA ASP A 293 2.77 10.71 -15.76
C ASP A 293 1.27 10.87 -15.53
N GLY A 294 0.56 9.79 -15.19
CA GLY A 294 -0.87 9.85 -14.86
C GLY A 294 -1.13 10.63 -13.58
N TYR A 295 -0.25 10.52 -12.58
CA TYR A 295 -0.34 11.27 -11.34
C TYR A 295 -0.10 12.76 -11.55
N LEU A 296 0.95 13.13 -12.27
CA LEU A 296 1.25 14.51 -12.62
C LEU A 296 0.19 15.12 -13.53
N ALA A 297 -0.29 14.39 -14.53
CA ALA A 297 -1.38 14.84 -15.40
C ALA A 297 -2.66 15.10 -14.61
N ARG A 298 -3.01 14.24 -13.64
CA ARG A 298 -4.15 14.49 -12.74
C ARG A 298 -3.94 15.69 -11.84
N LYS A 299 -2.76 15.82 -11.21
CA LYS A 299 -2.41 16.98 -10.37
C LYS A 299 -2.44 18.29 -11.15
N LEU A 300 -1.89 18.27 -12.37
CA LEU A 300 -1.89 19.40 -13.28
C LEU A 300 -3.31 19.70 -13.73
N ASN A 301 -4.10 18.69 -14.13
CA ASN A 301 -5.49 18.86 -14.52
C ASN A 301 -6.38 19.35 -13.38
N GLU A 302 -6.22 18.88 -12.14
CA GLU A 302 -6.96 19.43 -10.99
C GLU A 302 -6.68 20.92 -10.80
N ARG A 303 -5.40 21.31 -10.96
CA ARG A 303 -4.97 22.70 -10.90
C ARG A 303 -5.55 23.51 -12.08
N THR A 304 -5.43 22.98 -13.30
CA THR A 304 -5.87 23.60 -14.55
C THR A 304 -7.39 23.69 -14.63
N VAL A 305 -8.16 22.69 -14.23
CA VAL A 305 -9.63 22.69 -14.16
C VAL A 305 -10.10 23.71 -13.13
N ARG A 306 -9.46 23.77 -11.95
CA ARG A 306 -9.74 24.81 -10.95
C ARG A 306 -9.46 26.22 -11.50
N TYR A 307 -8.40 26.39 -12.29
CA TYR A 307 -8.06 27.66 -12.93
C TYR A 307 -8.99 28.01 -14.10
N ALA A 308 -9.39 27.04 -14.91
CA ALA A 308 -10.28 27.23 -16.05
C ALA A 308 -11.73 27.51 -15.63
N ALA A 309 -12.19 26.96 -14.50
CA ALA A 309 -13.54 27.19 -14.01
C ALA A 309 -13.78 28.64 -13.55
N HIS A 310 -12.75 29.33 -13.04
CA HIS A 310 -12.88 30.68 -12.47
C HIS A 310 -11.64 31.56 -12.74
N PRO A 311 -11.31 31.88 -14.00
CA PRO A 311 -10.11 32.64 -14.34
C PRO A 311 -10.12 34.05 -13.71
N GLU A 312 -11.29 34.70 -13.65
CA GLU A 312 -11.43 36.04 -13.06
C GLU A 312 -11.23 36.05 -11.54
N LYS A 313 -11.77 35.05 -10.83
CA LYS A 313 -11.56 34.92 -9.38
C LYS A 313 -10.10 34.69 -9.05
N LEU A 314 -9.37 33.91 -9.85
CA LEU A 314 -7.96 33.66 -9.62
C LEU A 314 -7.12 34.93 -9.78
N VAL A 315 -7.40 35.74 -10.81
CA VAL A 315 -6.69 37.01 -11.01
C VAL A 315 -6.92 37.93 -9.81
N GLU A 316 -8.16 38.05 -9.34
CA GLU A 316 -8.47 38.88 -8.17
C GLU A 316 -7.93 38.30 -6.86
N GLU A 317 -7.98 36.98 -6.64
CA GLU A 317 -7.36 36.33 -5.49
C GLU A 317 -5.84 36.50 -5.48
N THR A 318 -5.19 36.41 -6.66
CA THR A 318 -3.75 36.60 -6.80
C THR A 318 -3.37 38.05 -6.52
N LYS A 319 -4.12 39.02 -7.08
CA LYS A 319 -3.94 40.44 -6.77
C LYS A 319 -4.20 40.74 -5.29
N ALA A 320 -5.27 40.19 -4.71
CA ALA A 320 -5.60 40.37 -3.30
C ALA A 320 -4.54 39.77 -2.38
N TRP A 321 -4.01 38.59 -2.71
CA TRP A 321 -2.90 37.99 -2.00
C TRP A 321 -1.63 38.83 -2.11
N ALA A 322 -1.32 39.34 -3.31
CA ALA A 322 -0.18 40.23 -3.51
C ALA A 322 -0.32 41.54 -2.70
N ARG A 323 -1.51 42.15 -2.68
CA ARG A 323 -1.82 43.34 -1.84
C ARG A 323 -1.64 43.05 -0.36
N ARG A 324 -2.31 42.02 0.17
CA ARG A 324 -2.18 41.60 1.58
C ARG A 324 -0.74 41.29 1.96
N LYS A 325 0.01 40.66 1.05
CA LYS A 325 1.42 40.35 1.27
C LYS A 325 2.22 41.65 1.42
N THR A 326 2.05 42.61 0.51
CA THR A 326 2.72 43.92 0.57
C THR A 326 2.37 44.70 1.83
N GLU A 327 1.08 44.79 2.16
CA GLU A 327 0.58 45.47 3.37
C GLU A 327 1.18 44.88 4.64
N MET A 328 1.14 43.55 4.77
CA MET A 328 1.70 42.84 5.92
C MET A 328 3.22 43.02 6.06
N TYR A 329 3.98 43.05 4.96
CA TYR A 329 5.42 43.36 5.04
C TYR A 329 5.68 44.81 5.42
N ALA A 330 4.83 45.75 4.98
CA ALA A 330 4.93 47.15 5.37
C ALA A 330 4.61 47.34 6.86
N GLU A 331 3.54 46.71 7.36
CA GLU A 331 3.15 46.72 8.78
C GLU A 331 4.23 46.08 9.65
N ASN A 332 4.73 44.90 9.28
CA ASN A 332 5.82 44.24 10.00
C ASN A 332 7.09 45.09 10.04
N ARG A 333 7.39 45.83 8.97
CA ARG A 333 8.50 46.79 8.94
C ARG A 333 8.24 47.97 9.86
N ALA A 334 7.06 48.60 9.80
CA ALA A 334 6.70 49.76 10.61
C ALA A 334 6.71 49.42 12.11
N ASN A 335 6.10 48.30 12.48
CA ASN A 335 6.01 47.85 13.86
C ASN A 335 7.27 47.12 14.36
N LYS A 336 8.27 46.92 13.49
CA LYS A 336 9.44 46.04 13.73
C LYS A 336 9.06 44.62 14.17
N ASN A 337 7.87 44.16 13.82
CA ASN A 337 7.42 42.79 14.06
C ASN A 337 8.14 41.85 13.10
N PHE A 338 8.77 40.79 13.62
CA PHE A 338 9.50 39.79 12.81
C PHE A 338 10.56 40.42 11.88
N PHE A 339 11.16 41.52 12.34
CA PHE A 339 12.12 42.28 11.57
C PHE A 339 13.55 41.88 11.94
N CYS A 340 14.35 41.53 10.93
CA CYS A 340 15.76 41.24 11.09
C CYS A 340 16.57 42.51 10.92
N THR A 341 17.15 43.01 12.00
CA THR A 341 18.00 44.22 12.00
C THR A 341 19.27 44.03 11.18
N ASP A 342 19.88 42.85 11.21
CA ASP A 342 21.12 42.57 10.49
C ASP A 342 20.95 42.48 8.97
N CYS A 343 19.77 42.07 8.51
CA CYS A 343 19.45 41.95 7.09
C CYS A 343 18.50 43.03 6.57
N ASN A 344 18.04 43.96 7.43
CA ASN A 344 17.03 44.96 7.13
C ASN A 344 15.79 44.36 6.42
N LEU A 345 15.31 43.22 6.91
CA LEU A 345 14.27 42.40 6.27
C LEU A 345 13.11 42.13 7.23
N ALA A 346 11.91 42.56 6.86
CA ALA A 346 10.68 42.13 7.52
C ALA A 346 10.31 40.72 7.04
N CYS A 347 10.08 39.80 7.96
CA CYS A 347 9.54 38.47 7.66
C CYS A 347 8.01 38.48 7.75
N ARG A 348 7.35 37.48 7.16
CA ARG A 348 5.89 37.39 7.17
C ARG A 348 5.32 37.10 8.56
N ASP A 349 5.91 36.13 9.25
CA ASP A 349 5.44 35.57 10.51
C ASP A 349 6.65 35.09 11.34
N ALA A 350 6.39 34.66 12.58
CA ALA A 350 7.41 34.19 13.52
C ALA A 350 8.20 33.00 12.98
N ASP A 351 7.54 32.06 12.31
CA ASP A 351 8.17 30.87 11.74
C ASP A 351 9.10 31.25 10.59
N HIS A 352 8.67 32.13 9.70
CA HIS A 352 9.50 32.62 8.60
C HIS A 352 10.70 33.42 9.13
N TYR A 353 10.53 34.18 10.21
CA TYR A 353 11.62 34.87 10.88
C TYR A 353 12.63 33.89 11.49
N SER A 354 12.16 32.90 12.24
CA SER A 354 13.01 31.84 12.80
C SER A 354 13.78 31.09 11.70
N ASN A 355 13.10 30.77 10.59
CA ASN A 355 13.73 30.15 9.42
C ASN A 355 14.78 31.08 8.79
N HIS A 356 14.47 32.37 8.63
CA HIS A 356 15.40 33.38 8.11
C HIS A 356 16.69 33.42 8.92
N LEU A 357 16.58 33.51 10.26
CA LEU A 357 17.74 33.52 11.18
C LEU A 357 18.61 32.26 11.04
N ASN A 358 18.00 31.14 10.66
CA ASN A 358 18.71 29.87 10.49
C ASN A 358 19.34 29.69 9.10
N THR A 359 19.02 30.55 8.12
CA THR A 359 19.57 30.42 6.77
C THR A 359 21.09 30.66 6.75
N PRO A 360 21.85 29.93 5.88
CA PRO A 360 23.28 30.18 5.70
C PRO A 360 23.60 31.61 5.28
N THR A 361 22.70 32.25 4.52
CA THR A 361 22.86 33.63 4.07
C THR A 361 22.83 34.61 5.24
N HIS A 362 21.81 34.51 6.11
CA HIS A 362 21.73 35.36 7.30
C HIS A 362 22.96 35.19 8.20
N LYS A 363 23.36 33.95 8.48
CA LYS A 363 24.56 33.65 9.28
C LYS A 363 25.83 34.25 8.68
N LYS A 364 25.96 34.26 7.35
CA LYS A 364 27.08 34.93 6.67
C LYS A 364 27.00 36.45 6.82
N THR A 365 25.82 37.05 6.71
CA THR A 365 25.62 38.50 6.88
C THR A 365 25.93 38.97 8.29
N VAL A 366 25.48 38.23 9.32
CA VAL A 366 25.75 38.57 10.73
C VAL A 366 27.23 38.45 11.08
N ASN A 367 27.91 37.42 10.56
CA ASN A 367 29.33 37.20 10.80
C ASN A 367 30.24 37.92 9.80
N ALA A 368 29.68 38.69 8.85
CA ALA A 368 30.48 39.40 7.88
C ALA A 368 31.24 40.52 8.60
N ASP A 369 32.55 40.58 8.37
CA ASP A 369 33.34 41.71 8.76
C ASP A 369 32.88 42.94 7.96
N ARG A 370 32.07 43.79 8.60
CA ARG A 370 31.55 45.04 8.01
C ARG A 370 32.67 46.06 7.73
N THR A 371 33.89 45.81 8.22
CA THR A 371 35.09 46.60 7.90
C THR A 371 35.81 46.10 6.65
N SER A 372 35.40 44.95 6.10
CA SER A 372 35.97 44.40 4.88
C SER A 372 35.79 45.37 3.70
N PRO A 373 36.83 45.60 2.88
CA PRO A 373 36.70 46.41 1.66
C PRO A 373 35.76 45.79 0.61
N LEU A 374 35.32 44.54 0.83
CA LEU A 374 34.37 43.83 -0.02
C LEU A 374 32.91 43.99 0.44
N TRP A 375 32.66 44.72 1.52
CA TRP A 375 31.34 44.96 2.06
C TRP A 375 30.64 46.11 1.32
N CYS A 376 29.40 45.88 0.90
CA CYS A 376 28.54 46.93 0.38
C CYS A 376 27.59 47.43 1.48
N GLY A 377 27.78 48.66 1.93
CA GLY A 377 26.94 49.30 2.96
C GLY A 377 25.48 49.47 2.54
N PHE A 378 25.20 49.78 1.28
CA PHE A 378 23.83 50.02 0.80
C PHE A 378 23.01 48.74 0.63
N CYS A 379 23.67 47.62 0.33
CA CYS A 379 23.01 46.33 0.11
C CYS A 379 23.17 45.36 1.29
N PHE A 380 23.90 45.76 2.34
CA PHE A 380 24.21 44.95 3.53
C PHE A 380 24.71 43.54 3.18
N MET A 381 25.65 43.45 2.23
CA MET A 381 26.20 42.17 1.78
C MET A 381 27.70 42.20 1.52
N LEU A 382 28.36 41.08 1.82
CA LEU A 382 29.78 40.84 1.54
C LEU A 382 29.93 40.21 0.15
N CYS A 383 30.69 40.87 -0.72
CA CYS A 383 31.02 40.33 -2.04
C CYS A 383 32.18 39.32 -1.95
N ALA A 384 32.16 38.30 -2.82
CA ALA A 384 33.16 37.22 -2.79
C ALA A 384 34.56 37.69 -3.23
N SER A 385 34.64 38.78 -4.01
CA SER A 385 35.89 39.40 -4.44
C SER A 385 35.67 40.86 -4.80
N GLU A 386 36.76 41.60 -4.92
CA GLU A 386 36.74 43.01 -5.32
C GLU A 386 36.14 43.20 -6.72
N ASN A 387 36.41 42.27 -7.64
CA ASN A 387 35.85 42.33 -8.98
C ASN A 387 34.33 42.16 -8.97
N VAL A 388 33.81 41.27 -8.13
CA VAL A 388 32.34 41.09 -7.97
C VAL A 388 31.72 42.36 -7.40
N LEU A 389 32.36 42.99 -6.41
CA LEU A 389 31.87 44.24 -5.85
C LEU A 389 31.86 45.34 -6.93
N LYS A 390 33.01 45.63 -7.54
CA LYS A 390 33.17 46.78 -8.45
C LYS A 390 32.43 46.63 -9.77
N TYR A 391 32.54 45.48 -10.42
CA TYR A 391 32.14 45.33 -11.83
C TYR A 391 30.81 44.61 -12.02
N SER A 392 30.25 44.00 -10.97
CA SER A 392 28.96 43.31 -11.05
C SER A 392 27.96 43.91 -10.08
N HIS A 393 28.32 44.03 -8.81
CA HIS A 393 27.40 44.48 -7.78
C HIS A 393 27.10 45.98 -7.88
N LEU A 394 28.12 46.85 -7.78
CA LEU A 394 27.93 48.31 -7.74
C LEU A 394 27.30 48.88 -9.02
N VAL A 395 27.46 48.19 -10.15
CA VAL A 395 26.88 48.61 -11.44
C VAL A 395 25.48 48.01 -11.69
N SER A 396 25.03 47.06 -10.87
CA SER A 396 23.72 46.41 -11.06
C SER A 396 22.56 47.36 -10.76
N ASP A 397 21.45 47.17 -11.47
CA ASP A 397 20.20 47.91 -11.20
C ASP A 397 19.69 47.68 -9.78
N LEU A 398 19.95 46.49 -9.21
CA LEU A 398 19.60 46.19 -7.83
C LEU A 398 20.35 47.08 -6.84
N HIS A 399 21.66 47.26 -7.03
CA HIS A 399 22.45 48.15 -6.17
C HIS A 399 22.00 49.61 -6.32
N ARG A 400 21.81 50.09 -7.55
CA ARG A 400 21.31 51.45 -7.80
C ARG A 400 19.97 51.70 -7.12
N ASN A 401 19.04 50.75 -7.21
CA ASN A 401 17.74 50.85 -6.53
C ASN A 401 17.87 50.88 -5.00
N ASN A 402 18.84 50.16 -4.44
CA ASN A 402 19.08 50.19 -2.99
C ASN A 402 19.73 51.51 -2.55
N VAL A 403 20.64 52.07 -3.34
CA VAL A 403 21.20 53.41 -3.10
C VAL A 403 20.10 54.47 -3.09
N ILE A 404 19.24 54.50 -4.11
CA ILE A 404 18.12 55.45 -4.20
C ILE A 404 17.18 55.32 -2.99
N LYS A 405 16.87 54.09 -2.57
CA LYS A 405 16.03 53.85 -1.38
C LYS A 405 16.68 54.35 -0.10
N PHE A 406 17.99 54.14 0.05
CA PHE A 406 18.73 54.57 1.22
C PHE A 406 18.84 56.10 1.28
N GLU A 407 19.12 56.76 0.15
CA GLU A 407 19.13 58.22 0.06
C GLU A 407 17.75 58.83 0.35
N ALA A 408 16.68 58.24 -0.20
CA ALA A 408 15.32 58.67 0.10
C ALA A 408 14.97 58.51 1.59
N GLN A 409 15.45 57.43 2.23
CA GLN A 409 15.26 57.22 3.66
C GLN A 409 16.02 58.28 4.48
N GLN A 410 17.28 58.57 4.18
CA GLN A 410 18.04 59.62 4.87
C GLN A 410 17.43 61.01 4.70
N ALA A 411 16.91 61.31 3.51
CA ALA A 411 16.23 62.58 3.24
C ALA A 411 14.95 62.73 4.08
N ALA A 412 14.18 61.64 4.23
CA ALA A 412 12.99 61.64 5.08
C ALA A 412 13.36 61.81 6.56
N GLU A 413 14.36 61.07 7.06
CA GLU A 413 14.84 61.19 8.45
C GLU A 413 15.39 62.60 8.76
N ALA A 414 16.08 63.23 7.81
CA ALA A 414 16.56 64.61 7.97
C ALA A 414 15.43 65.64 7.97
N TYR A 415 14.39 65.43 7.17
CA TYR A 415 13.20 66.28 7.16
C TYR A 415 12.47 66.19 8.50
N ASP A 416 12.22 64.98 9.00
CA ASP A 416 11.55 64.77 10.30
C ASP A 416 12.33 65.41 11.46
N ALA A 417 13.68 65.37 11.41
CA ALA A 417 14.53 66.02 12.41
C ALA A 417 14.42 67.56 12.37
N LEU A 418 14.38 68.16 11.17
CA LEU A 418 14.19 69.61 11.00
C LEU A 418 12.79 70.06 11.42
N GLU A 419 11.77 69.25 11.16
CA GLU A 419 10.40 69.53 11.58
C GLU A 419 10.27 69.50 13.11
N LEU A 420 10.94 68.54 13.77
CA LEU A 420 11.00 68.48 15.23
C LEU A 420 11.73 69.69 15.83
N GLU A 421 12.90 70.06 15.28
CA GLU A 421 13.65 71.23 15.74
C GLU A 421 12.86 72.54 15.54
N ALA A 422 12.13 72.67 14.42
CA ALA A 422 11.25 73.81 14.18
C ALA A 422 10.08 73.88 15.18
N TYR A 423 9.52 72.73 15.55
CA TYR A 423 8.47 72.64 16.57
C TYR A 423 8.99 73.04 17.95
N GLU A 424 10.15 72.53 18.36
CA GLU A 424 10.80 72.87 19.64
C GLU A 424 11.14 74.36 19.75
N LEU A 425 11.59 74.99 18.65
CA LEU A 425 11.85 76.44 18.61
C LEU A 425 10.56 77.27 18.71
N ALA A 426 9.49 76.85 18.03
CA ALA A 426 8.20 77.52 18.09
C ALA A 426 7.57 77.44 19.50
N GLU A 427 7.73 76.31 20.18
CA GLU A 427 7.29 76.13 21.57
C GLU A 427 8.09 77.02 22.54
N ALA A 428 9.41 77.14 22.34
CA ALA A 428 10.26 78.02 23.15
C ALA A 428 9.96 79.53 22.96
N GLU A 429 9.60 79.99 21.76
CA GLU A 429 9.17 81.38 21.52
C GLU A 429 7.79 81.68 22.12
N PHE A 430 6.92 80.68 22.19
CA PHE A 430 5.58 80.82 22.78
C PHE A 430 5.65 81.01 24.31
N ASP A 431 6.49 80.25 25.00
CA ASP A 431 6.67 80.36 26.46
C ASP A 431 7.38 81.66 26.89
N GLY A 432 8.11 82.33 25.98
CA GLY A 432 8.80 83.60 26.24
C GLY A 432 7.92 84.84 26.20
N ASN A 433 6.69 84.76 25.66
CA ASN A 433 5.80 85.92 25.45
C ASN A 433 4.54 85.93 26.32
N LEU A 434 4.41 85.00 27.27
CA LEU A 434 3.41 85.06 28.33
C LEU A 434 3.93 85.92 29.50
N GLU A 435 4.25 87.19 29.23
CA GLU A 435 4.17 88.19 30.29
C GLU A 435 2.69 88.38 30.64
N ALA A 436 2.40 88.24 31.93
CA ALA A 436 1.11 87.99 32.51
C ALA A 436 0.21 89.23 32.58
N ASP A 437 -0.17 89.82 31.44
CA ASP A 437 -1.21 90.85 31.41
C ASP A 437 -2.35 90.47 30.46
N ASP A 438 -3.54 90.37 31.08
CA ASP A 438 -4.87 90.35 30.47
C ASP A 438 -5.19 89.22 29.48
N MET A 439 -5.66 88.10 30.04
CA MET A 439 -6.65 87.30 29.31
C MET A 439 -7.85 86.97 30.20
N ASP A 440 -8.80 87.89 30.12
CA ASP A 440 -10.17 87.77 30.58
C ASP A 440 -10.80 86.46 30.09
N VAL A 441 -11.42 85.77 31.02
CA VAL A 441 -12.10 84.49 30.86
C VAL A 441 -13.32 84.69 29.95
N MET A 442 -13.20 84.40 28.65
CA MET A 442 -14.37 84.15 27.80
C MET A 442 -14.70 82.66 27.76
N GLU A 443 -15.60 82.30 28.66
CA GLU A 443 -16.35 81.06 28.72
C GLU A 443 -17.21 80.94 27.44
N PHE A 444 -16.81 80.09 26.50
CA PHE A 444 -17.58 79.82 25.28
C PHE A 444 -18.26 78.44 25.40
N GLU A 445 -19.52 78.48 25.85
CA GLU A 445 -20.47 77.37 25.71
C GLU A 445 -20.72 77.10 24.22
N LEU A 446 -20.26 75.95 23.72
CA LEU A 446 -20.60 75.48 22.38
C LEU A 446 -21.79 74.50 22.48
N TYR A 447 -22.94 75.05 22.12
CA TYR A 447 -24.17 74.36 21.79
C TYR A 447 -23.94 73.34 20.65
N LEU A 448 -24.44 72.13 20.89
CA LEU A 448 -24.63 71.07 19.89
C LEU A 448 -25.84 71.40 19.01
N ASP A 449 -25.67 71.23 17.70
CA ASP A 449 -26.67 70.64 16.79
C ASP A 449 -25.96 69.93 15.61
#